data_AF-A0A7J8XF94-F1
#
_entry.id   AF-A0A7J8XF94-F1
#
_cell.length_a   1.000
_cell.length_b   1.000
_cell.length_c   1.000
_cell.angle_alpha   90.00
_cell.angle_beta   90.00
_cell.angle_gamma   90.00
#
_symmetry.space_group_name_H-M   'P 1'
#
loop_
_entity.id
_entity.type
_entity.pdbx_description
1 polymer ?
#
loop_
_entity_poly.entity_id
_entity_poly.type
_entity_poly.pdbx_seq_one_letter_code
_entity_poly.pdbx_strand_id
1 'polypeptide(L)'
;MLTYKFLCVKFHVAEKRLEVKHELGPAFNQWNFDKMGEEVAFGWNEKEKDMFSSIVKSNPPLGKCFWDEIYNHFHDKSREELVCYYFNVFLLQHRAYQNQVVPNSITYDDEEVVLGPESIGKGIGPKSYTSILIPLRKSQKKSKDALP
;
A
#
# COMPACT_ATOMS: atom_id res chain seq x y z
N MET A 1 21.34 -23.09 6.56
CA MET A 1 19.92 -23.51 6.46
C MET A 1 19.00 -22.39 5.97
N LEU A 2 19.10 -21.16 6.49
CA LEU A 2 18.31 -20.00 6.03
C LEU A 2 18.54 -19.61 4.55
N THR A 3 19.77 -19.76 4.06
CA THR A 3 20.15 -19.49 2.66
C THR A 3 19.41 -20.38 1.64
N TYR A 4 19.17 -21.66 1.97
CA TYR A 4 18.46 -22.59 1.09
C TYR A 4 16.96 -22.27 0.97
N LYS A 5 16.32 -21.84 2.07
CA LYS A 5 14.91 -21.46 2.07
C LYS A 5 14.64 -20.23 1.22
N PHE A 6 15.50 -19.22 1.31
CA PHE A 6 15.38 -18.01 0.49
C PHE A 6 15.56 -18.31 -1.01
N LEU A 7 16.54 -19.15 -1.35
CA LEU A 7 16.76 -19.59 -2.73
C LEU A 7 15.54 -20.31 -3.31
N CYS A 8 14.92 -21.19 -2.53
CA CYS A 8 13.72 -21.94 -2.91
C CYS A 8 12.52 -21.01 -3.16
N VAL A 9 12.28 -20.04 -2.29
CA VAL A 9 11.18 -19.07 -2.48
C VAL A 9 11.38 -18.27 -3.78
N LYS A 10 12.60 -17.75 -4.02
CA LYS A 10 12.90 -17.02 -5.26
C LYS A 10 12.71 -17.88 -6.50
N PHE A 11 13.18 -19.12 -6.44
CA PHE A 11 13.01 -20.07 -7.54
C PHE A 11 11.53 -20.29 -7.87
N HIS A 12 10.70 -20.59 -6.87
CA HIS A 12 9.27 -20.81 -7.10
C HIS A 12 8.53 -19.54 -7.57
N VAL A 13 8.91 -18.36 -7.06
CA VAL A 13 8.35 -17.10 -7.56
C VAL A 13 8.71 -16.88 -9.03
N ALA A 14 9.96 -17.14 -9.41
CA ALA A 14 10.40 -17.03 -10.80
C ALA A 14 9.70 -18.04 -11.71
N GLU A 15 9.58 -19.29 -11.28
CA GLU A 15 8.87 -20.36 -12.00
C GLU A 15 7.39 -19.98 -12.23
N LYS A 16 6.67 -19.58 -11.18
CA LYS A 16 5.26 -19.18 -11.29
C LYS A 16 5.08 -17.93 -12.15
N ARG A 17 6.02 -16.99 -12.09
CA ARG A 17 6.02 -15.81 -12.96
C ARG A 17 6.19 -16.20 -14.43
N LEU A 18 7.03 -17.18 -14.74
CA LEU A 18 7.21 -17.69 -16.10
C LEU A 18 5.94 -18.38 -16.62
N GLU A 19 5.28 -19.19 -15.78
CA GLU A 19 3.98 -19.81 -16.12
C GLU A 19 2.94 -18.74 -16.48
N VAL A 20 2.76 -17.73 -15.62
CA VAL A 20 1.81 -16.62 -15.88
C VAL A 20 2.17 -15.85 -17.14
N LYS A 21 3.46 -15.60 -17.38
CA LYS A 21 3.92 -14.91 -18.60
C LYS A 21 3.59 -15.72 -19.85
N HIS A 22 3.74 -17.04 -19.79
CA HIS A 22 3.39 -17.93 -20.90
C HIS A 22 1.87 -17.96 -21.15
N GLU A 23 1.06 -18.05 -20.10
CA GLU A 23 -0.40 -18.08 -20.20
C GLU A 23 -1.00 -16.77 -20.73
N LEU A 24 -0.50 -15.62 -20.26
CA LEU A 24 -1.02 -14.31 -20.65
C LEU A 24 -0.43 -13.79 -21.98
N GLY A 25 0.73 -14.31 -22.40
CA GLY A 25 1.41 -13.86 -23.61
C GLY A 25 1.64 -12.35 -23.64
N PRO A 26 1.30 -11.64 -24.72
CA PRO A 26 1.48 -10.18 -24.81
C PRO A 26 0.75 -9.37 -23.73
N ALA A 27 -0.37 -9.90 -23.20
CA ALA A 27 -1.15 -9.22 -22.18
C ALA A 27 -0.35 -9.02 -20.88
N PHE A 28 0.63 -9.88 -20.61
CA PHE A 28 1.53 -9.76 -19.47
C PHE A 28 2.16 -8.36 -19.37
N ASN A 29 2.69 -7.84 -20.48
CA ASN A 29 3.30 -6.51 -20.52
C ASN A 29 2.24 -5.40 -20.63
N GLN A 30 1.16 -5.63 -21.37
CA GLN A 30 0.07 -4.63 -21.51
C GLN A 30 -0.58 -4.29 -20.17
N TRP A 31 -0.67 -5.28 -19.28
CA TRP A 31 -1.20 -5.12 -17.92
C TRP A 31 -0.11 -4.77 -16.90
N ASN A 32 1.13 -4.53 -17.34
CA ASN A 32 2.29 -4.18 -16.52
C ASN A 32 2.67 -5.25 -15.47
N PHE A 33 2.42 -6.54 -15.71
CA PHE A 33 2.94 -7.60 -14.83
C PHE A 33 4.48 -7.69 -14.88
N ASP A 34 5.11 -7.13 -15.91
CA ASP A 34 6.56 -6.92 -15.97
C ASP A 34 7.04 -5.91 -14.92
N LYS A 35 6.17 -4.99 -14.48
CA LYS A 35 6.47 -3.89 -13.54
C LYS A 35 5.82 -4.11 -12.17
N MET A 36 5.92 -5.31 -11.62
CA MET A 36 5.46 -5.59 -10.25
C MET A 36 6.37 -6.56 -9.49
N GLY A 37 6.24 -6.56 -8.15
CA GLY A 37 6.90 -7.54 -7.30
C GLY A 37 8.42 -7.37 -7.22
N GLU A 38 9.14 -8.50 -7.23
CA GLU A 38 10.60 -8.52 -7.03
C GLU A 38 11.37 -7.74 -8.10
N GLU A 39 10.90 -7.76 -9.35
CA GLU A 39 11.54 -7.04 -10.47
C GLU A 39 11.60 -5.53 -10.23
N VAL A 40 10.52 -4.93 -9.74
CA VAL A 40 10.51 -3.50 -9.37
C VAL A 40 11.35 -3.28 -8.13
N ALA A 41 11.30 -4.20 -7.17
CA ALA A 41 12.08 -4.08 -5.94
C ALA A 41 13.60 -4.14 -6.18
N PHE A 42 14.08 -4.80 -7.24
CA PHE A 42 15.51 -4.83 -7.59
C PHE A 42 16.04 -3.48 -8.06
N GLY A 43 15.23 -2.65 -8.71
CA GLY A 43 15.60 -1.29 -9.14
C GLY A 43 15.69 -0.26 -8.01
N TRP A 44 15.44 -0.69 -6.77
CA TRP A 44 15.44 0.15 -5.57
C TRP A 44 16.50 -0.35 -4.59
N ASN A 45 17.44 0.51 -4.23
CA ASN A 45 18.45 0.20 -3.23
C ASN A 45 17.87 0.27 -1.81
N GLU A 46 18.58 -0.31 -0.83
CA GLU A 46 18.09 -0.41 0.54
C GLU A 46 17.82 0.96 1.18
N LYS A 47 18.68 1.96 0.92
CA LYS A 47 18.50 3.32 1.43
C LYS A 47 17.23 3.98 0.87
N GLU A 48 16.95 3.79 -0.41
CA GLU A 48 15.73 4.28 -1.05
C GLU A 48 14.49 3.61 -0.43
N LYS A 49 14.53 2.29 -0.22
CA LYS A 49 13.42 1.55 0.39
C LYS A 49 13.15 2.00 1.83
N ASP A 50 14.20 2.17 2.62
CA ASP A 50 14.12 2.62 4.01
C ASP A 50 13.59 4.04 4.12
N MET A 51 14.10 4.96 3.27
CA MET A 51 13.62 6.33 3.20
C MET A 51 12.14 6.38 2.83
N PHE A 52 11.74 5.66 1.78
CA PHE A 52 10.35 5.58 1.34
C PHE A 52 9.44 5.04 2.46
N SER A 53 9.87 3.96 3.12
CA SER A 53 9.15 3.39 4.27
C SER A 53 9.03 4.38 5.42
N SER A 54 10.08 5.14 5.74
CA SER A 54 10.08 6.15 6.79
C SER A 54 9.04 7.24 6.51
N ILE A 55 9.03 7.80 5.30
CA ILE A 55 8.09 8.86 4.88
C ILE A 55 6.64 8.37 4.91
N VAL A 56 6.37 7.15 4.43
CA VAL A 56 4.99 6.63 4.42
C VAL A 56 4.51 6.32 5.85
N LYS A 57 5.38 5.82 6.73
CA LYS A 57 5.04 5.50 8.12
C LYS A 57 4.93 6.73 9.03
N SER A 58 5.64 7.80 8.73
CA SER A 58 5.56 9.07 9.47
C SER A 58 4.29 9.86 9.14
N ASN A 59 3.56 9.47 8.09
CA ASN A 59 2.39 10.22 7.65
C ASN A 59 1.18 10.07 8.60
N PRO A 60 0.68 11.18 9.18
CA PRO A 60 -0.49 11.12 10.03
C PRO A 60 -1.77 10.82 9.25
N PRO A 61 -2.76 10.12 9.84
CA PRO A 61 -4.03 9.78 9.19
C PRO A 61 -4.90 11.00 8.82
N LEU A 62 -4.54 12.21 9.26
CA LEU A 62 -5.32 13.44 9.11
C LEU A 62 -4.48 14.60 8.55
N GLY A 63 -3.99 14.47 7.31
CA GLY A 63 -3.88 15.66 6.45
C GLY A 63 -2.51 16.06 5.91
N LYS A 64 -1.47 15.23 5.99
CA LYS A 64 -0.31 15.38 5.09
C LYS A 64 -0.38 14.37 3.96
N CYS A 65 -0.13 14.84 2.74
CA CYS A 65 0.02 14.00 1.57
C CYS A 65 1.48 13.57 1.54
N PHE A 66 1.77 12.35 2.01
CA PHE A 66 3.15 11.82 2.00
C PHE A 66 3.78 11.81 0.60
N TRP A 67 2.97 11.87 -0.46
CA TRP A 67 3.45 12.03 -1.82
C TRP A 67 4.28 13.29 -2.03
N ASP A 68 3.90 14.42 -1.42
CA ASP A 68 4.67 15.67 -1.56
C ASP A 68 6.08 15.50 -0.95
N GLU A 69 6.15 14.81 0.19
CA GLU A 69 7.42 14.49 0.84
C GLU A 69 8.24 13.48 0.04
N ILE A 70 7.61 12.47 -0.56
CA ILE A 70 8.29 11.55 -1.48
C ILE A 70 8.87 12.32 -2.66
N TYR A 71 8.09 13.18 -3.33
CA TYR A 71 8.58 13.93 -4.50
C TYR A 71 9.73 14.88 -4.14
N ASN A 72 9.78 15.38 -2.91
CA ASN A 72 10.88 16.21 -2.43
C ASN A 72 12.17 15.43 -2.11
N HIS A 73 12.08 14.13 -1.79
CA HIS A 73 13.27 13.32 -1.45
C HIS A 73 13.81 12.51 -2.63
N PHE A 74 12.96 12.17 -3.60
CA PHE A 74 13.31 11.30 -4.73
C PHE A 74 13.36 12.09 -6.05
N HIS A 75 14.40 12.89 -6.24
CA HIS A 75 14.58 13.67 -7.47
C HIS A 75 15.02 12.82 -8.67
N ASP A 76 15.69 11.68 -8.42
CA ASP A 76 16.20 10.78 -9.46
C ASP A 76 15.17 9.76 -9.95
N LYS A 77 13.93 9.80 -9.43
CA LYS A 77 12.84 8.89 -9.79
C LYS A 77 11.69 9.67 -10.40
N SER A 78 11.15 9.16 -11.50
CA SER A 78 9.91 9.68 -12.08
C SER A 78 8.71 9.44 -11.17
N ARG A 79 7.66 10.24 -11.37
CA ARG A 79 6.39 10.07 -10.64
C ARG A 79 5.81 8.67 -10.85
N GLU A 80 5.93 8.15 -12.07
CA GLU A 80 5.48 6.82 -12.46
C GLU A 80 6.23 5.74 -11.68
N GLU A 81 7.55 5.84 -11.54
CA GLU A 81 8.36 4.90 -10.76
C GLU A 81 7.99 4.89 -9.28
N LEU A 82 7.75 6.08 -8.71
CA LEU A 82 7.36 6.23 -7.30
C LEU A 82 5.99 5.61 -7.03
N VAL A 83 5.02 5.87 -7.91
CA VAL A 83 3.67 5.29 -7.82
C VAL A 83 3.70 3.78 -8.05
N CYS A 84 4.48 3.32 -9.03
CA CYS A 84 4.67 1.90 -9.31
C CYS A 84 5.26 1.17 -8.09
N TYR A 85 6.33 1.71 -7.49
CA TYR A 85 6.94 1.13 -6.30
C TYR A 85 5.97 1.06 -5.11
N TYR A 86 5.20 2.13 -4.88
CA TYR A 86 4.22 2.17 -3.81
C TYR A 86 3.21 1.01 -3.88
N PHE A 87 2.53 0.88 -5.02
CA PHE A 87 1.46 -0.10 -5.16
C PHE A 87 1.98 -1.52 -5.37
N ASN A 88 3.07 -1.67 -6.14
CA ASN A 88 3.51 -2.99 -6.60
C ASN A 88 4.63 -3.61 -5.74
N VAL A 89 5.19 -2.86 -4.79
CA VAL A 89 6.22 -3.37 -3.87
C VAL A 89 5.85 -3.05 -2.42
N PHE A 90 5.82 -1.76 -2.07
CA PHE A 90 5.70 -1.33 -0.68
C PHE A 90 4.40 -1.81 -0.03
N LEU A 91 3.25 -1.54 -0.68
CA LEU A 91 1.94 -1.88 -0.14
C LEU A 91 1.75 -3.40 0.00
N LEU A 92 2.22 -4.18 -0.97
CA LEU A 92 2.15 -5.66 -0.93
C LEU A 92 2.99 -6.23 0.21
N GLN A 93 4.22 -5.74 0.39
CA GLN A 93 5.09 -6.16 1.50
C GLN A 93 4.50 -5.76 2.85
N HIS A 94 3.94 -4.55 2.95
CA HIS A 94 3.29 -4.08 4.16
C HIS A 94 2.08 -4.96 4.54
N ARG A 95 1.24 -5.33 3.57
CA ARG A 95 0.12 -6.25 3.78
C ARG A 95 0.58 -7.65 4.17
N ALA A 96 1.60 -8.18 3.52
CA ALA A 96 2.17 -9.48 3.88
C ALA A 96 2.69 -9.51 5.33
N TYR A 97 3.36 -8.43 5.76
CA TYR A 97 3.81 -8.27 7.14
C TYR A 97 2.63 -8.22 8.12
N GLN A 98 1.61 -7.41 7.84
CA GLN A 98 0.40 -7.33 8.68
C GLN A 98 -0.28 -8.70 8.83
N ASN A 99 -0.42 -9.44 7.72
CA ASN A 99 -1.06 -10.76 7.70
C ASN A 99 -0.25 -11.83 8.47
N GLN A 100 1.08 -11.67 8.58
CA GLN A 100 1.94 -12.60 9.32
C GLN A 100 2.03 -12.26 10.82
N VAL A 101 1.99 -10.97 11.17
CA VAL A 101 2.26 -10.48 12.52
C VAL A 101 0.99 -10.23 13.33
N VAL A 102 -0.19 -10.15 12.71
CA VAL A 102 -1.49 -9.96 13.41
C VAL A 102 -2.42 -11.15 13.12
N PRO A 103 -2.30 -12.29 13.84
CA PRO A 103 -3.12 -13.47 13.55
C PRO A 103 -4.56 -13.37 14.07
N ASN A 104 -4.86 -12.54 15.09
CA ASN A 104 -6.17 -12.49 15.75
C ASN A 104 -6.46 -11.12 16.39
N SER A 105 -7.40 -10.34 15.85
CA SER A 105 -8.18 -9.33 16.62
C SER A 105 -9.30 -8.67 15.79
N ILE A 106 -9.99 -9.41 14.92
CA ILE A 106 -11.23 -8.91 14.32
C ILE A 106 -12.36 -9.85 14.75
N THR A 107 -12.88 -9.64 15.97
CA THR A 107 -14.24 -10.06 16.32
C THR A 107 -15.15 -8.90 15.93
N TYR A 108 -15.85 -9.08 14.81
CA TYR A 108 -16.93 -8.21 14.35
C TYR A 108 -18.09 -8.32 15.34
N ASP A 109 -18.45 -7.22 16.02
CA ASP A 109 -19.82 -6.97 16.45
C ASP A 109 -20.08 -5.45 16.53
N ASP A 110 -21.29 -5.08 16.16
CA ASP A 110 -21.73 -3.78 15.67
C ASP A 110 -22.52 -3.05 16.76
N GLU A 111 -21.90 -2.13 17.52
CA GLU A 111 -22.65 -1.26 18.42
C GLU A 111 -21.99 0.10 18.69
N GLU A 112 -22.72 1.12 18.25
CA GLU A 112 -22.51 2.55 18.33
C GLU A 112 -22.52 3.07 19.78
N VAL A 113 -21.51 3.86 20.20
CA VAL A 113 -21.63 4.65 21.44
C VAL A 113 -20.95 6.02 21.36
N VAL A 114 -21.79 7.06 21.41
CA VAL A 114 -21.48 8.47 21.71
C VAL A 114 -20.92 8.61 23.12
N LEU A 115 -19.89 9.44 23.35
CA LEU A 115 -19.37 9.73 24.70
C LEU A 115 -19.15 11.22 24.97
N GLY A 116 -19.87 11.73 25.98
CA GLY A 116 -19.52 12.91 26.79
C GLY A 116 -18.74 12.52 28.07
N PRO A 117 -18.32 13.46 28.93
CA PRO A 117 -17.08 13.28 29.67
C PRO A 117 -17.25 12.85 31.15
N GLU A 118 -16.27 12.03 31.56
CA GLU A 118 -15.72 11.75 32.91
C GLU A 118 -16.51 10.86 33.89
N SER A 119 -16.14 9.57 34.00
CA SER A 119 -15.04 9.10 34.87
C SER A 119 -15.07 7.57 35.03
N ILE A 120 -13.88 6.98 35.25
CA ILE A 120 -13.57 5.60 35.66
C ILE A 120 -13.53 4.51 34.54
N GLY A 121 -12.28 4.15 34.19
CA GLY A 121 -11.84 2.83 33.69
C GLY A 121 -12.10 2.50 32.21
N LYS A 122 -11.04 2.25 31.41
CA LYS A 122 -10.97 1.48 30.12
C LYS A 122 -9.64 1.85 29.41
N GLY A 123 -8.82 0.92 28.92
CA GLY A 123 -9.10 0.03 27.79
C GLY A 123 -8.61 0.69 26.50
N ILE A 124 -7.34 0.46 26.12
CA ILE A 124 -6.72 1.00 24.90
C ILE A 124 -7.31 0.25 23.70
N GLY A 125 -8.30 0.83 23.02
CA GLY A 125 -8.91 0.28 21.81
C GLY A 125 -8.04 0.50 20.55
N PRO A 126 -8.10 -0.40 19.56
CA PRO A 126 -7.29 -0.30 18.36
C PRO A 126 -7.81 0.79 17.43
N LYS A 127 -6.90 1.68 17.02
CA LYS A 127 -7.17 2.70 15.99
C LYS A 127 -7.49 1.98 14.68
N SER A 128 -8.63 2.31 14.06
CA SER A 128 -9.05 1.77 12.77
C SER A 128 -8.05 2.16 11.67
N TYR A 129 -7.15 1.24 11.33
CA TYR A 129 -6.21 1.36 10.21
C TYR A 129 -6.90 0.93 8.93
N THR A 130 -7.92 1.64 8.47
CA THR A 130 -8.52 1.33 7.17
C THR A 130 -8.99 2.60 6.46
N SER A 131 -8.03 3.37 5.93
CA SER A 131 -8.26 4.39 4.90
C SER A 131 -6.95 4.76 4.21
N ILE A 132 -6.31 3.80 3.51
CA ILE A 132 -5.20 4.11 2.58
C ILE A 132 -5.74 4.24 1.13
N LEU A 133 -7.04 4.07 0.93
CA LEU A 133 -7.66 4.35 -0.36
C LEU A 133 -8.03 5.84 -0.43
N ILE A 134 -7.28 6.57 -1.27
CA ILE A 134 -7.54 7.96 -1.63
C ILE A 134 -9.02 8.09 -2.05
N PRO A 135 -9.83 8.98 -1.44
CA PRO A 135 -11.17 9.25 -1.92
C PRO A 135 -11.11 9.85 -3.33
N LEU A 136 -11.74 9.19 -4.30
CA LEU A 136 -11.96 9.73 -5.64
C LEU A 136 -12.82 11.00 -5.53
N ARG A 137 -12.23 12.17 -5.74
CA ARG A 137 -12.98 13.44 -5.84
C ARG A 137 -13.95 13.35 -7.02
N LYS A 138 -15.25 13.19 -6.76
CA LYS A 138 -16.29 13.42 -7.76
C LYS A 138 -16.37 14.93 -8.03
N SER A 139 -16.06 15.32 -9.26
CA SER A 139 -16.26 16.69 -9.74
C SER A 139 -17.77 16.96 -9.86
N GLN A 140 -18.31 17.89 -9.05
CA GLN A 140 -19.71 18.30 -9.19
C GLN A 140 -19.86 19.29 -10.34
N LYS A 141 -20.55 18.86 -11.41
CA LYS A 141 -21.15 19.78 -12.39
C LYS A 141 -22.30 20.53 -11.70
N LYS A 142 -22.16 21.85 -11.52
CA LYS A 142 -23.30 22.74 -11.23
C LYS A 142 -24.17 22.83 -12.49
N SER A 143 -25.31 22.15 -12.48
CA SER A 143 -26.43 22.50 -13.37
C SER A 143 -27.07 23.77 -12.84
N LYS A 144 -27.32 24.74 -13.72
CA LYS A 144 -28.08 25.96 -13.43
C LYS A 144 -29.56 25.60 -13.59
N ASP A 145 -30.30 25.63 -12.51
CA ASP A 145 -31.75 25.63 -12.59
C ASP A 145 -32.21 27.06 -12.87
N ALA A 146 -32.74 27.25 -14.07
CA ALA A 146 -33.58 28.39 -14.43
C ALA A 146 -35.02 27.88 -14.44
N LEU A 147 -35.90 28.56 -13.69
CA LEU A 147 -37.32 28.63 -14.01
C LEU A 147 -37.97 29.78 -13.22
N PRO A 148 -39.15 30.22 -13.68
CA PRO A 148 -39.39 31.38 -14.53
C PRO A 148 -39.55 32.70 -13.75
#